data_AF-A0A553QB85-F1
#
_entry.id   AF-A0A553QB85-F1
#
_cell.length_a   1.000
_cell.length_b   1.000
_cell.length_c   1.000
_cell.angle_alpha   90.00
_cell.angle_beta   90.00
_cell.angle_gamma   90.00
#
_symmetry.space_group_name_H-M   'P 1'
#
loop_
_entity.id
_entity.type
_entity.pdbx_description
1 polymer ?
#
loop_
_entity_poly.entity_id
_entity_poly.type
_entity_poly.pdbx_seq_one_letter_code
_entity_poly.pdbx_strand_id
1 'polypeptide(L)'
;GIFESIESGPSGPEELAFKFALNTINRNRTLLPNTTLTYDIQRINVYDSFEASRKACEQLSLGVAAIFGPSHSSSADAVQSVSSALAVPHIQTRWSHHLTDTKDAGFISLYPDSLSLGRAVLELLSFFSWRSLTVVYEDSS
;
A
#
# COMPACT_ATOMS: atom_id res chain seq x y z
N GLY A 1 10.52 2.60 -1.58
CA GLY A 1 9.46 2.43 -0.56
C GLY A 1 9.29 3.74 0.17
N ILE A 2 8.05 4.18 0.32
CA ILE A 2 7.67 5.43 1.00
C ILE A 2 6.86 5.02 2.22
N PHE A 3 7.33 5.37 3.42
CA PHE A 3 6.73 4.94 4.68
C PHE A 3 6.44 6.13 5.58
N GLU A 4 5.31 6.08 6.28
CA GLU A 4 5.01 7.10 7.28
C GLU A 4 5.85 6.92 8.53
N SER A 5 6.31 8.03 9.09
CA SER A 5 7.07 8.06 10.34
C SER A 5 6.67 9.28 11.14
N ILE A 6 6.66 9.12 12.46
CA ILE A 6 6.73 10.26 13.38
C ILE A 6 8.22 10.65 13.43
N GLU A 7 8.53 11.94 13.28
CA GLU A 7 9.92 12.42 13.23
C GLU A 7 10.77 11.84 14.37
N SER A 8 11.98 11.34 14.03
CA SER A 8 12.95 10.69 14.92
C SER A 8 12.53 9.37 15.60
N GLY A 9 11.40 8.76 15.20
CA GLY A 9 10.99 7.43 15.65
C GLY A 9 11.75 6.27 15.00
N PRO A 10 11.70 5.06 15.59
CA PRO A 10 12.22 3.84 14.95
C PRO A 10 11.41 3.49 13.68
N SER A 11 12.00 2.69 12.78
CA SER A 11 11.30 2.17 11.60
C SER A 11 9.99 1.50 11.97
N GLY A 12 8.91 1.89 11.28
CA GLY A 12 7.59 1.26 11.41
C GLY A 12 7.59 -0.19 10.94
N PRO A 13 6.56 -0.97 11.33
CA PRO A 13 6.46 -2.39 10.98
C PRO A 13 6.43 -2.63 9.46
N GLU A 14 5.83 -1.74 8.68
CA GLU A 14 5.78 -1.83 7.22
C GLU A 14 7.17 -1.68 6.60
N GLU A 15 7.97 -0.71 7.07
CA GLU A 15 9.35 -0.51 6.62
C GLU A 15 10.22 -1.72 6.97
N LEU A 16 10.05 -2.28 8.18
CA LEU A 16 10.77 -3.47 8.63
C LEU A 16 10.39 -4.71 7.79
N ALA A 17 9.10 -4.93 7.55
CA ALA A 17 8.61 -6.02 6.72
C ALA A 17 9.15 -5.92 5.28
N PHE A 18 9.15 -4.71 4.71
CA PHE A 18 9.72 -4.45 3.39
C PHE A 18 11.21 -4.80 3.32
N LYS A 19 12.01 -4.28 4.26
CA LYS A 19 13.46 -4.60 4.34
C LYS A 19 13.69 -6.10 4.53
N PHE A 20 12.90 -6.74 5.39
CA PHE A 20 12.99 -8.18 5.65
C PHE A 20 12.71 -9.00 4.39
N ALA A 21 11.68 -8.65 3.63
CA ALA A 21 11.32 -9.33 2.38
C ALA A 21 12.45 -9.26 1.35
N LEU A 22 13.01 -8.07 1.13
CA LEU A 22 14.14 -7.86 0.21
C LEU A 22 15.39 -8.65 0.62
N ASN A 23 15.73 -8.63 1.91
CA ASN A 23 16.87 -9.40 2.43
C ASN A 23 16.64 -10.91 2.25
N THR A 24 15.41 -11.38 2.49
CA THR A 24 15.04 -12.80 2.33
C THR A 24 15.14 -13.24 0.88
N ILE A 25 14.62 -12.45 -0.07
CA ILE A 25 14.70 -12.77 -1.51
C ILE A 25 16.15 -12.77 -1.98
N ASN A 26 16.94 -11.75 -1.63
CA ASN A 26 18.34 -11.66 -2.05
C ASN A 26 19.22 -12.79 -1.48
N ARG A 27 18.86 -13.37 -0.33
CA ARG A 27 19.53 -14.57 0.21
C ARG A 27 19.18 -15.84 -0.56
N ASN A 28 18.00 -15.90 -1.17
CA ASN A 28 17.56 -17.06 -1.94
C ASN A 28 17.96 -16.94 -3.42
N ARG A 29 19.15 -17.42 -3.74
CA ARG A 29 19.70 -17.40 -5.11
C ARG A 29 18.92 -18.27 -6.12
N THR A 30 17.95 -19.09 -5.70
CA THR A 30 17.13 -19.84 -6.65
C THR A 30 16.01 -19.02 -7.26
N LEU A 31 15.59 -17.93 -6.60
CA LEU A 31 14.52 -17.05 -7.09
C LEU A 31 15.04 -16.03 -8.10
N LEU A 32 16.15 -15.36 -7.77
CA LEU A 32 16.78 -14.32 -8.58
C LEU A 32 18.30 -14.55 -8.65
N PRO A 33 18.78 -15.53 -9.44
CA PRO A 33 20.17 -16.01 -9.38
C PRO A 33 21.22 -14.97 -9.76
N ASN A 34 20.88 -14.01 -10.63
CA ASN A 34 21.80 -13.00 -11.18
C ASN A 34 21.35 -11.57 -10.88
N THR A 35 20.48 -11.39 -9.88
CA THR A 35 19.90 -10.07 -9.59
C THR A 35 19.86 -9.86 -8.09
N THR A 36 20.39 -8.72 -7.66
CA THR A 36 20.27 -8.24 -6.28
C THR A 36 19.28 -7.09 -6.29
N LEU A 37 18.17 -7.25 -5.58
CA LEU A 37 17.21 -6.18 -5.39
C LEU A 37 17.78 -5.16 -4.41
N THR A 38 17.86 -3.90 -4.82
CA THR A 38 18.18 -2.77 -3.96
C THR A 38 16.92 -1.97 -3.68
N TYR A 39 16.98 -1.07 -2.70
CA TYR A 39 15.85 -0.25 -2.33
C TYR A 39 16.29 1.15 -1.92
N ASP A 40 15.39 2.11 -2.12
CA ASP A 40 15.43 3.44 -1.54
C ASP A 40 14.28 3.58 -0.53
N ILE A 41 14.57 4.13 0.65
CA ILE A 41 13.58 4.36 1.72
C ILE A 41 13.39 5.86 1.87
N GLN A 42 12.17 6.33 1.60
CA GLN A 42 11.74 7.67 1.94
C GLN A 42 10.77 7.61 3.12
N ARG A 43 10.94 8.52 4.06
CA ARG A 43 10.02 8.70 5.18
C ARG A 43 9.28 10.01 5.02
N ILE A 44 7.99 9.98 5.30
CA ILE A 44 7.11 11.15 5.21
C ILE A 44 6.31 11.28 6.51
N ASN A 45 5.84 12.48 6.80
CA ASN A 45 4.86 12.67 7.86
C ASN A 45 3.52 12.04 7.49
N VAL A 46 2.80 11.53 8.49
CA VAL A 46 1.43 11.06 8.29
C VAL A 46 0.59 12.23 7.78
N TYR A 47 -0.30 11.97 6.81
CA TYR A 47 -1.18 12.96 6.18
C TYR A 47 -0.49 13.96 5.23
N ASP A 48 0.83 13.91 5.05
CA ASP A 48 1.54 14.80 4.13
C ASP A 48 1.59 14.25 2.69
N SER A 49 0.48 14.42 1.97
CA SER A 49 0.34 13.98 0.57
C SER A 49 1.22 14.77 -0.40
N PHE A 50 1.58 16.01 -0.06
CA PHE A 50 2.47 16.83 -0.87
C PHE A 50 3.91 16.31 -0.79
N GLU A 51 4.38 16.03 0.43
CA GLU A 51 5.67 15.38 0.63
C GLU A 51 5.69 13.99 -0.02
N ALA A 52 4.61 13.21 0.09
CA ALA A 52 4.48 11.92 -0.59
C ALA A 52 4.68 12.02 -2.11
N SER A 53 4.04 13.01 -2.75
CA SER A 53 4.18 13.28 -4.19
C SER A 53 5.64 13.60 -4.56
N ARG A 54 6.29 14.47 -3.78
CA ARG A 54 7.69 14.86 -4.00
C ARG A 54 8.62 13.66 -3.87
N LYS A 55 8.43 12.83 -2.84
CA LYS A 55 9.22 11.61 -2.62
C LYS A 55 9.01 10.55 -3.69
N ALA A 56 7.81 10.44 -4.24
CA ALA A 56 7.55 9.59 -5.41
C ALA A 56 8.32 10.07 -6.64
N CYS A 57 8.30 11.36 -6.95
CA CYS A 57 9.08 11.93 -8.05
C CYS A 57 10.58 11.67 -7.89
N GLU A 58 11.12 11.85 -6.69
CA GLU A 58 12.51 11.53 -6.37
C GLU A 58 12.83 10.05 -6.66
N GLN A 59 12.01 9.11 -6.19
CA GLN A 59 12.20 7.68 -6.48
C GLN A 59 12.09 7.36 -7.98
N LEU A 60 11.14 7.96 -8.68
CA LEU A 60 10.98 7.76 -10.13
C LEU A 60 12.20 8.27 -10.91
N SER A 61 12.79 9.39 -10.49
CA SER A 61 14.03 9.92 -11.10
C SER A 61 15.23 8.98 -10.95
N LEU A 62 15.22 8.08 -9.95
CA LEU A 62 16.24 7.05 -9.76
C LEU A 62 16.03 5.82 -10.65
N GLY A 63 14.90 5.73 -11.37
CA GLY A 63 14.57 4.60 -12.23
C GLY A 63 14.11 3.35 -11.46
N VAL A 64 13.30 3.54 -10.41
CA VAL A 64 12.76 2.40 -9.63
C VAL A 64 11.83 1.52 -10.46
N ALA A 65 11.88 0.21 -10.21
CA ALA A 65 11.00 -0.76 -10.88
C ALA A 65 9.57 -0.79 -10.31
N ALA A 66 9.39 -0.34 -9.06
CA ALA A 66 8.10 -0.24 -8.38
C ALA A 66 8.22 0.68 -7.14
N ILE A 67 7.10 1.22 -6.69
CA ILE A 67 6.98 2.00 -5.45
C ILE A 67 6.10 1.23 -4.47
N PHE A 68 6.50 1.16 -3.21
CA PHE A 68 5.73 0.53 -2.13
C PHE A 68 5.30 1.59 -1.11
N GLY A 69 4.05 1.55 -0.68
CA GLY A 69 3.47 2.52 0.26
C GLY A 69 3.33 3.93 -0.32
N PRO A 70 2.86 4.92 0.48
CA PRO A 70 2.59 4.86 1.92
C PRO A 70 1.23 4.22 2.28
N SER A 71 0.87 4.17 3.56
CA SER A 71 -0.32 3.46 4.06
C SER A 71 -1.55 4.34 4.21
N HIS A 72 -1.39 5.64 4.45
CA HIS A 72 -2.50 6.59 4.53
C HIS A 72 -3.06 6.87 3.14
N SER A 73 -4.39 6.83 3.00
CA SER A 73 -5.08 6.93 1.71
C SER A 73 -4.71 8.17 0.93
N SER A 74 -4.76 9.36 1.55
CA SER A 74 -4.44 10.62 0.86
C SER A 74 -3.01 10.66 0.29
N SER A 75 -2.04 10.11 1.02
CA SER A 75 -0.65 10.03 0.57
C SER A 75 -0.47 8.93 -0.47
N ALA A 76 -1.17 7.80 -0.34
CA ALA A 76 -1.15 6.71 -1.32
C ALA A 76 -1.76 7.13 -2.66
N ASP A 77 -2.86 7.87 -2.65
CA ASP A 77 -3.52 8.38 -3.86
C ASP A 77 -2.62 9.39 -4.60
N ALA A 78 -1.90 10.23 -3.84
CA ALA A 78 -0.90 11.13 -4.39
C ALA A 78 0.24 10.37 -5.09
N VAL A 79 0.79 9.32 -4.45
CA VAL A 79 1.80 8.44 -5.06
C VAL A 79 1.24 7.68 -6.27
N GLN A 80 -0.01 7.24 -6.23
CA GLN A 80 -0.68 6.57 -7.35
C GLN A 80 -0.78 7.48 -8.57
N SER A 81 -1.21 8.72 -8.36
CA SER A 81 -1.33 9.72 -9.42
C SER A 81 0.02 9.93 -10.13
N VAL A 82 1.08 10.11 -9.35
CA VAL A 82 2.44 10.33 -9.88
C VAL A 82 3.01 9.09 -10.59
N SER A 83 2.89 7.91 -9.99
CA SER A 83 3.45 6.67 -10.54
C SER A 83 2.76 6.20 -11.82
N SER A 84 1.44 6.43 -11.93
CA SER A 84 0.66 6.07 -13.11
C SER A 84 1.13 6.78 -14.39
N ALA A 85 1.58 8.04 -14.27
CA ALA A 85 2.09 8.83 -15.39
C ALA A 85 3.34 8.22 -16.06
N LEU A 86 4.11 7.41 -15.33
CA LEU A 86 5.31 6.73 -15.83
C LEU A 86 5.14 5.22 -15.97
N ALA A 87 3.90 4.72 -15.82
CA ALA A 87 3.58 3.29 -15.80
C ALA A 87 4.43 2.48 -14.81
N VAL A 88 4.84 3.09 -13.69
CA VAL A 88 5.57 2.40 -12.62
C VAL A 88 4.56 1.80 -11.65
N PRO A 89 4.63 0.48 -11.36
CA PRO A 89 3.72 -0.16 -10.42
C PRO A 89 3.79 0.44 -9.02
N HIS A 90 2.64 0.78 -8.46
CA HIS A 90 2.49 1.20 -7.06
C HIS A 90 1.84 0.08 -6.23
N ILE A 91 2.57 -0.43 -5.26
CA ILE A 91 2.19 -1.59 -4.45
C ILE A 91 1.74 -1.11 -3.08
N GLN A 92 0.47 -1.32 -2.76
CA GLN A 92 -0.14 -0.95 -1.49
C GLN A 92 -0.32 -2.19 -0.62
N THR A 93 0.20 -2.13 0.60
CA THR A 93 0.16 -3.24 1.58
C THR A 93 -0.96 -3.09 2.61
N ARG A 94 -1.77 -2.04 2.51
CA ARG A 94 -2.93 -1.78 3.37
C ARG A 94 -4.20 -1.70 2.54
N TRP A 95 -5.34 -1.99 3.16
CA TRP A 95 -6.67 -1.83 2.56
C TRP A 95 -6.90 -0.41 2.03
N SER A 96 -7.40 -0.32 0.80
CA SER A 96 -7.94 0.90 0.20
C SER A 96 -9.39 0.65 -0.23
N HIS A 97 -10.28 1.60 0.08
CA HIS A 97 -11.72 1.55 -0.24
C HIS A 97 -12.04 1.95 -1.69
N HIS A 98 -11.10 1.76 -2.63
CA HIS A 98 -11.37 2.09 -4.03
C HIS A 98 -12.26 1.02 -4.65
N LEU A 99 -13.54 1.35 -4.75
CA LEU A 99 -14.49 0.65 -5.60
C LEU A 99 -13.89 0.60 -7.01
N THR A 100 -13.70 -0.61 -7.50
CA THR A 100 -13.12 -0.94 -8.78
C THR A 100 -13.86 -0.24 -9.92
N ASP A 101 -13.37 0.92 -10.34
CA ASP A 101 -13.74 1.47 -11.64
C ASP A 101 -12.57 2.20 -12.29
N THR A 102 -11.45 1.50 -12.50
CA THR A 102 -10.48 1.93 -13.51
C THR A 102 -9.80 0.72 -14.13
N LYS A 103 -9.99 0.57 -15.45
CA LYS A 103 -9.40 -0.45 -16.31
C LYS A 103 -7.89 -0.26 -16.57
N ASP A 104 -7.22 0.68 -15.89
CA ASP A 104 -5.81 1.07 -16.10
C ASP A 104 -4.98 1.00 -14.80
N ALA A 105 -5.24 0.01 -13.94
CA ALA A 105 -4.70 -0.03 -12.58
C ALA A 105 -3.19 -0.37 -12.54
N GLY A 106 -2.34 0.65 -12.62
CA GLY A 106 -0.92 0.59 -12.25
C GLY A 106 -0.68 0.39 -10.75
N PHE A 107 -1.57 -0.34 -10.06
CA PHE A 107 -1.50 -0.59 -8.62
C PHE A 107 -1.86 -2.02 -8.24
N ILE A 108 -1.26 -2.52 -7.16
CA ILE A 108 -1.52 -3.87 -6.62
C ILE A 108 -1.86 -3.73 -5.13
N SER A 109 -3.04 -4.20 -4.73
CA SER A 109 -3.48 -4.30 -3.33
C SER A 109 -3.41 -5.76 -2.86
N LEU A 110 -2.83 -5.99 -1.68
CA LEU A 110 -2.67 -7.33 -1.09
C LEU A 110 -3.71 -7.65 0.01
N TYR A 111 -4.61 -6.71 0.30
CA TYR A 111 -5.70 -6.93 1.24
C TYR A 111 -6.86 -7.63 0.52
N PRO A 112 -7.73 -8.40 1.22
CA PRO A 112 -8.97 -8.91 0.62
C PRO A 112 -9.78 -7.82 -0.08
N ASP A 113 -10.83 -8.21 -0.79
CA ASP A 113 -11.76 -7.25 -1.40
C ASP A 113 -12.93 -6.90 -0.45
N SER A 114 -13.47 -5.68 -0.57
CA SER A 114 -14.62 -5.16 0.21
C SER A 114 -15.85 -6.07 0.14
N LEU A 115 -16.15 -6.61 -1.03
CA LEU A 115 -17.31 -7.47 -1.20
C LEU A 115 -17.10 -8.82 -0.52
N SER A 116 -15.86 -9.31 -0.49
CA SER A 116 -15.52 -10.55 0.19
C SER A 116 -15.71 -10.45 1.70
N LEU A 117 -15.28 -9.33 2.31
CA LEU A 117 -15.56 -9.06 3.72
C LEU A 117 -17.07 -8.89 3.99
N GLY A 118 -17.78 -8.15 3.14
CA GLY A 118 -19.22 -7.98 3.27
C GLY A 118 -20.00 -9.31 3.23
N ARG A 119 -19.59 -10.23 2.36
CA ARG A 119 -20.17 -11.58 2.28
C ARG A 119 -19.89 -12.41 3.53
N ALA A 120 -18.67 -12.39 4.05
CA ALA A 120 -18.33 -13.12 5.28
C ALA A 120 -19.15 -12.61 6.48
N VAL A 121 -19.34 -11.29 6.60
CA VAL A 121 -20.21 -10.70 7.63
C VAL A 121 -21.65 -11.17 7.45
N LEU A 122 -22.18 -11.13 6.22
CA LEU A 122 -23.54 -11.58 5.91
C LEU A 122 -23.77 -13.05 6.29
N GLU A 123 -22.81 -13.93 6.02
CA GLU A 123 -22.88 -15.35 6.39
C GLU A 123 -22.96 -15.54 7.91
N LEU A 124 -22.17 -14.78 8.68
CA LEU A 124 -22.24 -14.82 10.14
C LEU A 124 -23.60 -14.33 10.66
N LEU A 125 -24.13 -13.24 10.13
CA LEU A 125 -25.45 -12.72 10.52
C LEU A 125 -26.56 -13.74 10.26
N SER A 126 -26.48 -14.44 9.12
CA SER A 126 -27.41 -15.51 8.77
C SER A 126 -27.28 -16.70 9.72
N PHE A 127 -26.05 -17.14 10.00
CA PHE A 127 -25.77 -18.25 10.93
C PHE A 127 -26.36 -17.98 12.33
N PHE A 128 -26.19 -16.77 12.86
CA PHE A 128 -26.72 -16.39 14.16
C PHE A 128 -28.20 -15.97 14.14
N SER A 129 -28.86 -16.00 12.98
CA SER A 129 -30.27 -15.64 12.81
C SER A 129 -30.62 -14.24 13.34
N TRP A 130 -29.72 -13.27 13.13
CA TRP A 130 -29.98 -11.89 13.54
C TRP A 130 -31.14 -11.29 12.74
N ARG A 131 -32.04 -10.58 13.42
CA ARG A 131 -33.22 -9.93 12.81
C ARG A 131 -33.08 -8.41 12.66
N SER A 132 -32.08 -7.82 13.31
CA SER A 132 -31.79 -6.39 13.26
C SER A 132 -30.29 -6.20 13.25
N LEU A 133 -29.83 -5.21 12.51
CA LEU A 133 -28.44 -4.81 12.39
C LEU A 133 -28.38 -3.29 12.36
N THR A 134 -27.45 -2.71 13.13
CA THR A 134 -27.10 -1.30 13.03
C THR A 134 -25.67 -1.21 12.52
N VAL A 135 -25.45 -0.51 11.41
CA VAL A 135 -24.13 -0.25 10.87
C VAL A 135 -23.69 1.13 11.36
N VAL A 136 -22.54 1.19 12.02
CA VAL A 136 -21.87 2.43 12.40
C VAL A 136 -20.59 2.50 11.58
N TYR A 137 -20.39 3.61 10.87
CA TYR A 137 -19.21 3.85 10.05
C TYR A 137 -18.75 5.29 10.23
N GLU A 138 -17.47 5.53 9.98
CA GLU A 138 -16.87 6.86 9.94
C GLU A 138 -16.96 7.39 8.51
N ASP A 139 -17.38 8.64 8.35
CA ASP A 139 -17.36 9.31 7.07
C ASP A 139 -15.94 9.79 6.76
N SER A 140 -15.49 9.63 5.52
CA SER A 140 -14.13 9.95 5.09
C SER A 140 -13.89 11.45 4.82
N SER A 141 -14.71 12.31 5.42
CA SER A 141 -14.68 13.77 5.27
C SER A 141 -13.55 14.44 6.04
#